data_AF-A0A2H6NED9-F1
#
_entry.id   AF-A0A2H6NED9-F1
#
_cell.length_a   1.000
_cell.length_b   1.000
_cell.length_c   1.000
_cell.angle_alpha   90.00
_cell.angle_beta   90.00
_cell.angle_gamma   90.00
#
_symmetry.space_group_name_H-M   'P 1'
#
loop_
_entity.id
_entity.type
_entity.pdbx_description
1 polymer ?
#
loop_
_entity_poly.entity_id
_entity_poly.type
_entity_poly.pdbx_seq_one_letter_code
_entity_poly.pdbx_strand_id
1 'polypeptide(L)'
;AELAVETPRLLVMGDFNLPSVGETSGVAQEFMASMMAMDLTQLISDPTHIGGRMLDLIFVSDQWQSDLELGELVVERLSWSDHSLLRLDFLTATPNRRESEPLRWF
;
A
#
# COMPACT_ATOMS: atom_id res chain seq x y z
N ALA A 1 12.10 9.12 -27.27
CA ALA A 1 12.33 9.40 -25.84
C ALA A 1 11.05 9.02 -25.13
N GLU A 2 11.08 7.92 -24.39
CA GLU A 2 9.95 7.46 -23.59
C GLU A 2 10.10 8.13 -22.21
N LEU A 3 9.15 9.01 -21.87
CA LEU A 3 9.15 9.70 -20.59
C LEU A 3 8.58 8.71 -19.56
N ALA A 4 9.44 7.92 -18.93
CA ALA A 4 9.03 7.11 -17.80
C ALA A 4 8.78 8.07 -16.61
N VAL A 5 7.52 8.26 -16.24
CA VAL A 5 7.17 8.89 -14.97
C VAL A 5 7.49 7.85 -13.90
N GLU A 6 8.61 8.02 -13.19
CA GLU A 6 8.85 7.24 -11.98
C GLU A 6 7.82 7.68 -10.94
N THR A 7 6.89 6.77 -10.60
CA THR A 7 5.99 6.99 -9.48
C THR A 7 6.82 7.03 -8.21
N PRO A 8 6.73 8.09 -7.40
CA PRO A 8 7.48 8.16 -6.15
C PRO A 8 7.08 6.99 -5.26
N ARG A 9 8.06 6.44 -4.52
CA ARG A 9 7.87 5.35 -3.57
C ARG A 9 6.85 5.79 -2.52
N LEU A 10 5.61 5.32 -2.66
CA LEU A 10 4.46 5.81 -1.90
C LEU A 10 3.87 4.67 -1.08
N LEU A 11 3.67 4.96 0.20
CA LEU A 11 2.83 4.21 1.12
C LEU A 11 1.70 5.15 1.56
N VAL A 12 0.46 4.76 1.32
CA VAL A 12 -0.74 5.47 1.80
C VAL A 12 -1.45 4.56 2.79
N MET A 13 -1.63 5.02 4.02
CA MET A 13 -2.28 4.27 5.09
C MET A 13 -3.20 5.18 5.88
N GLY A 14 -4.34 4.63 6.29
CA GLY A 14 -5.25 5.32 7.21
C GLY A 14 -6.63 4.70 7.23
N ASP A 15 -7.52 5.34 7.97
CA ASP A 15 -8.95 5.03 8.00
C ASP A 15 -9.65 5.76 6.86
N PHE A 16 -10.09 5.01 5.85
CA PHE A 16 -10.77 5.55 4.68
C PHE A 16 -12.28 5.60 4.85
N ASN A 17 -12.83 4.88 5.83
CA ASN A 17 -14.27 4.77 6.07
C ASN A 17 -15.10 4.41 4.81
N LEU A 18 -14.53 3.65 3.88
CA LEU A 18 -15.25 3.28 2.67
C LEU A 18 -16.45 2.37 3.01
N PRO A 19 -17.57 2.53 2.30
CA PRO A 19 -18.63 1.54 2.31
C PRO A 19 -18.11 0.20 1.76
N SER A 20 -18.66 -0.91 2.25
CA SER A 20 -18.15 -2.26 1.96
C SER A 20 -18.05 -2.54 0.46
N VAL A 21 -16.87 -3.00 0.02
CA VAL A 21 -16.65 -3.46 -1.36
C VAL A 21 -17.50 -4.70 -1.60
N GLY A 22 -18.57 -4.56 -2.40
CA GLY A 22 -19.56 -5.62 -2.66
C GLY A 22 -21.01 -5.15 -2.50
N GLU A 23 -21.26 -4.10 -1.71
CA GLU A 23 -22.60 -3.54 -1.50
C GLU A 23 -22.91 -2.42 -2.50
N THR A 24 -22.88 -2.66 -3.81
CA THR A 24 -23.33 -1.70 -4.86
C THR A 24 -22.80 -0.25 -4.77
N SER A 25 -21.80 0.03 -3.95
CA SER A 25 -21.37 1.40 -3.67
C SER A 25 -20.35 1.81 -4.71
N GLY A 26 -20.81 2.60 -5.69
CA GLY A 26 -19.97 3.16 -6.75
C GLY A 26 -18.75 3.89 -6.19
N VAL A 27 -18.87 4.55 -5.03
CA VAL A 27 -17.77 5.31 -4.41
C VAL A 27 -16.60 4.41 -4.02
N ALA A 28 -16.85 3.26 -3.37
CA ALA A 28 -15.77 2.35 -2.99
C ALA A 28 -15.11 1.74 -4.23
N GLN A 29 -15.91 1.39 -5.24
CA GLN A 29 -15.40 0.84 -6.49
C GLN A 29 -14.57 1.85 -7.28
N GLU A 30 -15.04 3.09 -7.42
CA GLU A 30 -14.33 4.18 -8.08
C GLU A 30 -13.05 4.55 -7.34
N PHE A 31 -13.09 4.56 -6.01
CA PHE A 31 -11.91 4.78 -5.20
C PHE A 31 -10.86 3.69 -5.43
N MET A 32 -11.25 2.40 -5.37
CA MET A 32 -10.33 1.29 -5.65
C MET A 32 -9.80 1.33 -7.09
N ALA A 33 -10.66 1.66 -8.05
CA ALA A 33 -10.26 1.84 -9.45
C ALA A 33 -9.27 3.00 -9.63
N SER A 34 -9.44 4.08 -8.88
CA SER A 34 -8.51 5.22 -8.89
C SER A 34 -7.15 4.83 -8.31
N MET A 35 -7.12 4.08 -7.20
CA MET A 35 -5.88 3.57 -6.62
C MET A 35 -5.15 2.64 -7.58
N MET A 36 -5.86 1.70 -8.21
CA MET A 36 -5.29 0.82 -9.24
C MET A 36 -4.78 1.60 -10.47
N ALA A 37 -5.50 2.64 -10.90
CA ALA A 37 -5.08 3.49 -12.02
C ALA A 37 -3.85 4.35 -11.70
N MET A 38 -3.51 4.53 -10.42
CA MET A 38 -2.29 5.17 -9.93
C MET A 38 -1.16 4.16 -9.66
N ASP A 39 -1.31 2.90 -10.11
CA ASP A 39 -0.39 1.79 -9.86
C ASP A 39 -0.13 1.56 -8.36
N LEU A 40 -1.19 1.74 -7.55
CA LEU A 40 -1.17 1.45 -6.13
C LEU A 40 -1.90 0.14 -5.82
N THR A 41 -1.21 -0.74 -5.11
CA THR A 41 -1.72 -2.05 -4.68
C THR A 41 -2.15 -2.01 -3.22
N GLN A 42 -3.35 -2.52 -2.92
CA GLN A 42 -3.87 -2.66 -1.56
C GLN A 42 -3.27 -3.91 -0.86
N LEU A 43 -2.77 -3.75 0.36
CA LEU A 43 -2.11 -4.83 1.11
C LEU A 43 -3.00 -5.56 2.12
N ILE A 44 -4.07 -4.93 2.62
CA ILE A 44 -4.92 -5.53 3.65
C ILE A 44 -6.06 -6.32 3.01
N SER A 45 -6.24 -7.56 3.46
CA SER A 45 -7.37 -8.43 3.13
C SER A 45 -8.31 -8.70 4.31
N ASP A 46 -7.85 -8.52 5.55
CA ASP A 46 -8.63 -8.83 6.75
C ASP A 46 -9.48 -7.65 7.22
N PRO A 47 -10.61 -7.90 7.91
CA PRO A 47 -11.37 -6.85 8.55
C PRO A 47 -10.55 -6.09 9.58
N THR A 48 -10.62 -4.77 9.52
CA THR A 48 -9.89 -3.87 10.43
C THR A 48 -10.79 -3.30 11.51
N HIS A 49 -12.11 -3.43 11.37
CA HIS A 49 -13.11 -3.00 12.34
C HIS A 49 -13.91 -4.17 12.94
N ILE A 50 -14.35 -4.05 14.18
CA ILE A 50 -15.11 -5.09 14.91
C ILE A 50 -16.41 -5.50 14.19
N GLY A 51 -16.99 -4.61 13.39
CA GLY A 51 -18.16 -4.87 12.54
C GLY A 51 -17.89 -5.77 11.33
N GLY A 52 -16.68 -6.33 11.20
CA GLY A 52 -16.28 -7.15 10.06
C GLY A 52 -16.00 -6.33 8.79
N ARG A 53 -15.89 -5.01 8.93
CA ARG A 53 -15.60 -4.08 7.82
C ARG A 53 -14.10 -3.83 7.71
N MET A 54 -13.65 -3.60 6.49
CA MET A 54 -12.30 -3.14 6.18
C MET A 54 -12.36 -1.64 5.92
N LEU A 55 -12.06 -0.84 6.95
CA LEU A 55 -12.12 0.63 6.89
C LEU A 55 -10.73 1.23 6.77
N ASP A 56 -9.79 0.67 7.52
CA ASP A 56 -8.38 0.96 7.37
C ASP A 56 -7.80 0.22 6.16
N LEU A 57 -7.14 0.97 5.27
CA LEU A 57 -6.54 0.44 4.04
C LEU A 57 -5.06 0.84 3.95
N ILE A 58 -4.28 0.10 3.18
CA ILE A 58 -2.85 0.34 2.97
C ILE A 58 -2.52 0.11 1.50
N PHE A 59 -2.20 1.19 0.81
CA PHE A 59 -1.81 1.19 -0.59
C PHE A 59 -0.32 1.43 -0.75
N VAL A 60 0.31 0.68 -1.64
CA VAL A 60 1.74 0.82 -1.96
C VAL A 60 1.96 0.93 -3.47
N SER A 61 2.87 1.81 -3.89
CA SER A 61 3.27 1.94 -5.30
C SER A 61 4.25 0.86 -5.70
N ASP A 62 4.05 0.13 -6.79
CA ASP A 62 4.87 -1.03 -7.21
C ASP A 62 6.40 -0.89 -7.06
N GLN A 63 6.94 0.33 -7.24
CA GLN A 63 8.37 0.60 -7.08
C GLN A 63 8.91 0.39 -5.65
N TRP A 64 8.06 0.30 -4.62
CA TRP A 64 8.44 0.15 -3.22
C TRP A 64 9.26 -1.13 -2.94
N GLN A 65 9.01 -2.19 -3.72
CA GLN A 65 9.69 -3.49 -3.58
C GLN A 65 11.17 -3.48 -4.00
N SER A 66 11.62 -2.40 -4.64
CA SER A 66 13.01 -2.27 -5.11
C SER A 66 14.01 -2.09 -3.97
N ASP A 67 13.56 -1.52 -2.84
CA ASP A 67 14.40 -1.20 -1.69
C ASP A 67 13.86 -1.79 -0.39
N LEU A 68 12.57 -2.13 -0.35
CA LEU A 68 11.89 -2.65 0.83
C LEU A 68 11.17 -3.94 0.49
N GLU A 69 11.37 -4.98 1.28
CA GLU A 69 10.52 -6.16 1.27
C GLU A 69 9.53 -6.06 2.43
N LEU A 70 8.26 -6.33 2.18
CA LEU A 70 7.26 -6.43 3.24
C LEU A 70 7.52 -7.76 3.94
N GLY A 71 7.90 -7.67 5.21
CA GLY A 71 7.99 -8.80 6.10
C GLY A 71 6.60 -9.19 6.57
N GLU A 72 6.34 -9.03 7.86
CA GLU A 72 5.05 -9.38 8.44
C GLU A 72 4.06 -8.22 8.35
N LEU A 73 2.83 -8.51 7.93
CA LEU A 73 1.67 -7.66 8.05
C LEU A 73 0.72 -8.27 9.08
N VAL A 74 0.57 -7.63 10.24
CA VAL A 74 -0.26 -8.14 11.34
C VAL A 74 -1.47 -7.23 11.55
N VAL A 75 -2.64 -7.84 11.66
CA VAL A 75 -3.89 -7.19 12.09
C VAL A 75 -4.25 -7.73 13.48
N GLU A 76 -4.07 -6.92 14.51
CA GLU A 76 -4.28 -7.31 15.90
C GLU A 76 -5.50 -6.63 16.52
N ARG A 77 -6.38 -7.41 17.16
CA ARG A 77 -7.52 -6.82 17.88
C ARG A 77 -7.08 -6.19 19.19
N LEU A 78 -7.55 -4.97 19.41
CA LEU A 78 -7.36 -4.23 20.65
C LEU A 78 -8.61 -4.34 21.52
N SER A 79 -8.43 -4.41 22.84
CA SER A 79 -9.56 -4.50 23.79
C SER A 79 -10.27 -3.17 24.04
N TRP A 80 -9.68 -2.07 23.59
CA TRP A 80 -10.09 -0.69 23.91
C TRP A 80 -10.47 0.14 22.68
N SER A 81 -10.37 -0.44 21.48
CA SER A 81 -10.74 0.18 20.21
C SER A 81 -11.63 -0.77 19.42
N ASP A 82 -12.56 -0.22 18.66
CA ASP A 82 -13.33 -0.95 17.66
C ASP A 82 -12.54 -1.15 16.35
N HIS A 83 -11.43 -0.43 16.17
CA HIS A 83 -10.42 -0.68 15.15
C HIS A 83 -9.30 -1.61 15.65
N SER A 84 -8.71 -2.35 14.72
CA SER A 84 -7.56 -3.22 14.92
C SER A 84 -6.26 -2.45 14.76
N LEU A 85 -5.21 -2.86 15.47
CA LEU A 85 -3.86 -2.38 15.23
C LEU A 85 -3.31 -3.03 13.95
N LEU A 86 -2.80 -2.20 13.05
CA LEU A 86 -2.10 -2.64 11.85
C LEU A 86 -0.60 -2.44 12.06
N ARG A 87 0.15 -3.54 11.97
CA ARG A 87 1.61 -3.52 12.05
C ARG A 87 2.21 -4.00 10.73
N LEU A 88 3.14 -3.21 10.22
CA LEU A 88 3.86 -3.47 8.98
C LEU A 88 5.34 -3.46 9.28
N ASP A 89 5.98 -4.60 9.03
CA ASP A 89 7.42 -4.72 9.13
C ASP A 89 8.03 -4.62 7.73
N PHE A 90 8.92 -3.63 7.53
CA PHE A 90 9.68 -3.48 6.29
C PHE A 90 11.11 -3.93 6.52
N LEU A 91 11.57 -4.84 5.67
CA LEU A 91 12.96 -5.25 5.60
C LEU A 91 13.64 -4.45 4.50
N THR A 92 14.89 -4.06 4.70
CA THR A 92 15.69 -3.53 3.58
C THR A 92 15.95 -4.65 2.60
N ALA A 93 15.46 -4.53 1.36
CA ALA A 93 15.88 -5.40 0.29
C ALA A 93 17.41 -5.31 0.19
N THR A 94 18.11 -6.44 0.05
CA THR A 94 19.56 -6.40 -0.19
C THR A 94 19.81 -5.44 -1.35
N PRO A 95 20.62 -4.37 -1.18
CA PRO A 95 20.77 -3.38 -2.21
C PRO A 95 21.36 -4.10 -3.42
N ASN A 96 20.54 -4.26 -4.45
CA ASN A 96 21.03 -4.64 -5.76
C ASN A 96 21.69 -3.37 -6.29
N ARG A 97 22.90 -3.11 -5.77
CA ARG A 97 23.77 -2.01 -6.16
C ARG A 97 24.03 -2.19 -7.65
N ARG A 98 23.18 -1.61 -8.49
CA ARG A 98 23.64 -1.18 -9.81
C ARG A 98 24.73 -0.18 -9.51
N GLU A 99 25.97 -0.61 -9.68
CA GLU A 99 27.08 0.31 -9.78
C GLU A 99 26.65 1.38 -10.76
N SER A 100 26.43 2.60 -10.26
CA SER A 100 26.25 3.74 -11.12
C SER A 100 27.54 3.85 -11.91
N GLU A 101 27.49 3.48 -13.20
CA GLU A 101 28.60 3.75 -14.09
C GLU A 101 28.92 5.25 -13.96
N PRO A 102 30.18 5.63 -13.76
CA PRO A 102 30.54 7.02 -13.61
C PRO A 102 30.10 7.78 -14.85
N LEU A 103 29.39 8.90 -14.65
CA LEU A 103 29.00 9.84 -15.69
C LEU A 103 30.22 10.16 -16.57
N ARG A 104 30.24 9.61 -17.79
CA ARG A 104 31.21 10.02 -18.82
C ARG A 104 30.75 11.36 -19.35
N TRP A 105 31.50 12.41 -19.01
CA TRP A 105 31.43 13.68 -19.72
C TRP A 105 32.13 13.50 -21.08
N PHE A 106 31.42 13.82 -22.16
CA PHE A 106 31.99 13.97 -23.51
C PHE A 106 32.37 15.42 -23.76
#